data_AF-A0A6I2F6H7-F1
#
_entry.id   AF-A0A6I2F6H7-F1
#
_cell.length_a   1.000
_cell.length_b   1.000
_cell.length_c   1.000
_cell.angle_alpha   90.00
_cell.angle_beta   90.00
_cell.angle_gamma   90.00
#
_symmetry.space_group_name_H-M   'P 1'
#
loop_
_entity.id
_entity.type
_entity.pdbx_description
1 polymer ?
#
loop_
_entity_poly.entity_id
_entity_poly.type
_entity_poly.pdbx_seq_one_letter_code
_entity_poly.pdbx_strand_id
1 'polypeptide(L)' 'MSDAPVEDGSNEATREEQIRGILAQVREDVRMGHAHDEEALLRQRLDEAGIPIAEEDLRLYLE' A
#
# COMPACT_ATOMS: atom_id res chain seq x y z
N MET A 1 -28.79 -13.54 22.45
CA MET A 1 -27.80 -12.46 22.59
C MET A 1 -26.88 -12.61 21.40
N SER A 2 -26.95 -11.66 20.48
CA SER A 2 -26.41 -11.76 19.13
C SER A 2 -24.89 -11.77 19.13
N ASP A 3 -24.30 -12.88 18.71
CA ASP A 3 -22.97 -12.89 18.09
C ASP A 3 -23.21 -12.53 16.61
N ALA A 4 -23.33 -11.24 16.33
CA ALA A 4 -23.35 -10.75 14.96
C ALA A 4 -21.88 -10.58 14.54
N PRO A 5 -21.48 -11.07 13.36
CA PRO A 5 -20.10 -11.00 12.90
C PRO A 5 -19.66 -9.54 12.83
N VAL A 6 -18.39 -9.27 13.14
CA VAL A 6 -17.75 -7.99 12.82
C VAL A 6 -17.57 -7.94 11.31
N GLU A 7 -18.67 -7.69 10.60
CA GLU A 7 -18.66 -7.23 9.21
C GLU A 7 -18.71 -5.70 9.25
N ASP A 8 -17.57 -5.06 9.54
CA ASP A 8 -17.31 -3.74 8.98
C ASP A 8 -16.61 -3.96 7.63
N GLY A 9 -17.37 -4.53 6.69
CA GLY A 9 -17.03 -4.49 5.28
C GLY A 9 -17.33 -3.09 4.78
N SER A 10 -16.45 -2.12 5.08
CA SER A 10 -16.47 -0.86 4.34
C SER A 10 -15.72 -1.09 3.04
N ASN A 11 -16.45 -1.00 1.94
CA ASN A 11 -16.06 -1.32 0.56
C ASN A 11 -14.93 -0.41 0.00
N GLU A 12 -14.26 0.34 0.87
CA GLU A 12 -13.12 1.22 0.65
C GLU A 12 -12.08 0.89 1.72
N ALA A 13 -11.02 0.17 1.35
CA ALA A 13 -9.82 0.15 2.17
C ALA A 13 -9.41 1.61 2.43
N THR A 14 -9.07 1.97 3.66
CA THR A 14 -8.58 3.32 3.93
C THR A 14 -7.34 3.61 3.09
N ARG A 15 -7.07 4.87 2.78
CA ARG A 15 -5.88 5.26 2.00
C ARG A 15 -4.59 4.65 2.58
N GLU A 16 -4.49 4.58 3.91
CA GLU A 16 -3.35 3.95 4.60
C GLU A 16 -3.26 2.45 4.34
N GLU A 17 -4.38 1.72 4.41
CA GLU A 17 -4.42 0.28 4.11
C GLU A 17 -4.08 -0.02 2.65
N GLN A 18 -4.55 0.81 1.72
CA GLN A 18 -4.20 0.71 0.31
C GLN A 18 -2.69 0.90 0.10
N ILE A 19 -2.11 1.94 0.70
CA ILE A 19 -0.66 2.20 0.61
C ILE A 19 0.13 1.02 1.20
N ARG A 20 -0.26 0.50 2.37
CA ARG A 20 0.40 -0.66 2.99
C ARG A 20 0.29 -1.92 2.14
N GLY A 21 -0.86 -2.16 1.50
CA GLY A 21 -1.04 -3.28 0.60
C GLY A 21 -0.12 -3.21 -0.62
N ILE A 22 -0.04 -2.03 -1.25
CA ILE A 22 0.85 -1.78 -2.38
C ILE A 22 2.32 -1.91 -1.96
N LEU A 23 2.71 -1.33 -0.82
CA LEU A 23 4.06 -1.46 -0.27
C LEU A 23 4.46 -2.93 -0.07
N ALA A 24 3.57 -3.76 0.47
CA ALA A 24 3.84 -5.18 0.65
C ALA A 24 4.10 -5.89 -0.70
N GLN A 25 3.35 -5.56 -1.74
CA GLN A 25 3.56 -6.11 -3.09
C GLN A 25 4.90 -5.65 -3.68
N VAL A 26 5.24 -4.37 -3.51
CA VAL A 26 6.49 -3.78 -3.99
C VAL A 26 7.70 -4.41 -3.30
N ARG A 27 7.63 -4.63 -1.98
CA ARG A 27 8.68 -5.34 -1.22
C ARG A 27 8.91 -6.75 -1.73
N GLU A 28 7.84 -7.47 -2.04
CA GLU A 28 7.94 -8.81 -2.61
C GLU A 28 8.56 -8.78 -4.01
N ASP A 29 8.20 -7.82 -4.86
CA ASP A 29 8.79 -7.64 -6.19
C ASP A 29 10.30 -7.35 -6.12
N VAL A 30 10.73 -6.47 -5.19
CA VAL A 30 12.15 -6.20 -4.95
C VAL A 30 12.86 -7.45 -4.42
N ARG A 31 12.25 -8.16 -3.47
CA ARG A 31 12.80 -9.40 -2.90
C ARG A 31 12.98 -10.50 -3.94
N MET A 32 12.09 -10.58 -4.93
CA MET A 32 12.17 -11.50 -6.07
C MET A 32 13.16 -11.05 -7.14
N GLY A 33 13.73 -9.84 -7.02
CA GLY A 33 14.66 -9.27 -8.00
C GLY A 33 13.98 -8.74 -9.26
N HIS A 34 12.66 -8.51 -9.22
CA HIS A 34 11.90 -7.91 -10.33
C HIS A 34 12.07 -6.39 -10.40
N ALA A 35 12.49 -5.77 -9.30
CA ALA A 35 12.82 -4.35 -9.22
C ALA A 35 14.05 -4.10 -8.33
N HIS A 36 14.77 -3.02 -8.62
CA HIS A 36 15.97 -2.62 -7.88
C HIS A 36 15.78 -1.37 -7.03
N ASP A 37 14.68 -0.64 -7.24
CA ASP A 37 14.35 0.60 -6.56
C ASP A 37 12.93 0.50 -5.99
N GLU A 38 12.87 0.26 -4.68
CA GLU A 38 11.61 0.11 -3.93
C GLU A 38 10.81 1.42 -3.91
N GLU A 39 11.48 2.55 -3.76
CA GLU A 39 10.85 3.88 -3.67
C GLU A 39 10.22 4.25 -5.01
N ALA A 40 10.97 4.10 -6.11
CA ALA A 40 10.49 4.37 -7.45
C ALA A 40 9.31 3.47 -7.82
N LEU A 41 9.37 2.19 -7.48
CA LEU A 41 8.30 1.23 -7.76
C LEU A 41 7.05 1.53 -6.93
N LEU A 42 7.20 1.84 -5.63
CA LEU A 42 6.07 2.23 -4.77
C LEU A 42 5.37 3.48 -5.31
N ARG A 43 6.14 4.50 -5.67
CA ARG A 43 5.58 5.74 -6.23
C ARG A 43 4.81 5.48 -7.52
N GLN A 44 5.37 4.67 -8.42
CA GLN A 44 4.69 4.28 -9.65
C GLN A 44 3.36 3.58 -9.37
N ARG A 45 3.34 2.59 -8.45
CA ARG A 45 2.12 1.84 -8.13
C ARG A 45 1.04 2.70 -7.47
N LEU A 46 1.44 3.64 -6.61
CA LEU A 46 0.52 4.58 -6.00
C LEU A 46 -0.09 5.53 -7.03
N ASP A 47 0.69 5.99 -8.02
CA ASP A 47 0.19 6.80 -9.14
C ASP A 47 -0.78 6.00 -10.03
N GLU A 48 -0.44 4.74 -10.37
CA GLU A 48 -1.32 3.81 -11.11
C GLU A 48 -2.65 3.56 -10.38
N ALA A 49 -2.62 3.52 -9.04
CA ALA A 49 -3.79 3.36 -8.19
C ALA A 49 -4.57 4.67 -7.96
N GLY A 50 -4.07 5.81 -8.45
CA GLY A 50 -4.68 7.12 -8.24
C GLY A 50 -4.58 7.62 -6.79
N ILE A 51 -3.59 7.14 -6.04
CA ILE A 51 -3.36 7.49 -4.63
C ILE A 51 -2.28 8.58 -4.58
N PRO A 52 -2.65 9.87 -4.42
CA PRO A 52 -1.66 10.93 -4.31
C PRO A 52 -0.90 10.78 -3.00
N ILE A 53 0.42 10.91 -3.01
CA ILE A 53 1.28 10.89 -1.81
C ILE A 53 2.44 11.89 -1.96
N ALA A 54 2.77 12.59 -0.87
CA ALA A 54 3.94 13.48 -0.84
C ALA A 54 5.23 12.64 -0.73
N GLU A 55 6.36 13.17 -1.20
CA GLU A 55 7.65 12.47 -1.09
C GLU A 55 8.07 12.25 0.37
N GLU A 56 7.76 13.21 1.26
CA GLU A 56 8.02 13.07 2.70
C GLU A 56 7.23 11.90 3.30
N ASP A 57 5.93 11.80 2.99
CA ASP A 57 5.07 10.72 3.46
C ASP A 57 5.51 9.37 2.90
N LEU A 58 5.89 9.33 1.61
CA LEU A 58 6.36 8.11 0.95
C LEU A 58 7.56 7.51 1.68
N ARG A 59 8.51 8.35 2.12
CA ARG A 59 9.69 7.91 2.88
C ARG A 59 9.33 7.31 4.22
N LEU A 60 8.32 7.84 4.93
CA LEU A 60 7.86 7.28 6.20
C LEU A 60 7.34 5.84 6.07
N TYR A 61 6.87 5.43 4.89
CA TYR A 61 6.46 4.05 4.63
C TYR A 61 7.63 3.12 4.27
N LEU A 62 8.77 3.68 3.85
CA LEU A 62 9.96 2.94 3.42
C LEU A 62 11.00 2.76 4.55
N GLU A 63 10.92 3.58 5.60
CA GLU A 63 11.68 3.40 6.86
C GLU A 63 11.25 2.13 7.64
#